data_AF-E0Q665-F1
#
_entry.id   AF-E0Q665-F1
#
_cell.length_a   1.000
_cell.length_b   1.000
_cell.length_c   1.000
_cell.angle_alpha   90.00
_cell.angle_beta   90.00
_cell.angle_gamma   90.00
#
_symmetry.space_group_name_H-M   'P 1'
#
loop_
_entity.id
_entity.type
_entity.pdbx_description
1 polymer ?
#
loop_
_entity_poly.entity_id
_entity_poly.type
_entity_poly.pdbx_seq_one_letter_code
_entity_poly.pdbx_strand_id
1 'polypeptide(L)'
;MNGKGRWSERERGSRDRRLLPVTVLSWSASLLTHAVFSMMTANGTHAGPLLIAIILLMVVVAGVGLASLRLSGPNATKLMAWHSGAMVCIAAVLACSCTALTYDLVQWNDVSSSLARKGTTPVTVRLHVVSPTVASNRRANDCQADAVLQTVTEGQLVRASASRIRVYADQPDCAMLRQDGTYQLDGMLMPSDYGSMPIWLTDVDDIRMIRAPNAVFRLVDVMQRSFFIQTGRLSDQGKVLVPGLTLGILGQDYVPAEDSTDGSGIDATYAGRLEDDFRKSGILHLMAVSGGHLAVVATLVRTICAFFVIPRRITAILIGLSYIALSCCMFPSDSVFRALLMGLAGATCLFVGRRGQALNTLCWTAMGVLLIQPYMSYSFGFALSCAAVLGIVLFADRMTDWLKAMLPLFVAQAAGMTIAAQLFTLPLQVLIEPELPVFSILANLVVSPVVGFSTLAGLASLALSWILPDIGFVLAWLSGCGTAIMEIVSLHLGSGNHATIPWAGGIPGAMLVLAVESVCACSVWLMRRIARRAGTPEQGMPGRRMLSNPMDRLRLWGTLTFAALKNMHWDAG
;
A
#
# COMPACT_ATOMS: atom_id res chain seq x y z
N MET A 1 -14.93 8.85 -44.36
CA MET A 1 -13.73 9.54 -43.80
C MET A 1 -13.42 9.05 -42.38
N ASN A 2 -13.27 7.73 -42.17
CA ASN A 2 -12.97 7.11 -40.88
C ASN A 2 -11.56 6.55 -40.89
N GLY A 3 -10.66 7.01 -40.01
CA GLY A 3 -9.34 6.39 -39.90
C GLY A 3 -8.30 7.04 -38.98
N LYS A 4 -8.46 8.30 -38.57
CA LYS A 4 -7.40 9.00 -37.81
C LYS A 4 -7.66 9.17 -36.30
N GLY A 5 -8.83 8.78 -35.77
CA GLY A 5 -9.15 8.91 -34.34
C GLY A 5 -8.67 7.77 -33.42
N ARG A 6 -8.08 6.68 -33.94
CA ARG A 6 -7.93 5.42 -33.19
C ARG A 6 -6.58 5.22 -32.48
N TRP A 7 -5.58 6.06 -32.73
CA TRP A 7 -4.25 5.91 -32.12
C TRP A 7 -4.13 6.60 -30.76
N SER A 8 -4.64 7.83 -30.60
CA SER A 8 -4.57 8.56 -29.33
C SER A 8 -5.41 7.94 -28.21
N GLU A 9 -6.51 7.24 -28.54
CA GLU A 9 -7.30 6.48 -27.57
C GLU A 9 -6.69 5.12 -27.20
N ARG A 10 -5.87 4.52 -28.08
CA ARG A 10 -5.11 3.30 -27.78
C ARG A 10 -3.95 3.55 -26.81
N GLU A 11 -3.44 4.77 -26.74
CA GLU A 11 -2.40 5.18 -25.79
C GLU A 11 -2.89 5.42 -24.36
N ARG A 12 -4.16 5.13 -24.03
CA ARG A 12 -4.53 4.93 -22.62
C ARG A 12 -3.88 3.63 -22.13
N GLY A 13 -2.62 3.74 -21.71
CA GLY A 13 -1.76 2.64 -21.28
C GLY A 13 -2.26 1.85 -20.06
N SER A 14 -3.39 2.22 -19.44
CA SER A 14 -4.09 1.36 -18.47
C SER A 14 -4.60 0.04 -19.07
N ARG A 15 -4.61 -0.09 -20.40
CA ARG A 15 -4.96 -1.33 -21.10
C ARG A 15 -3.76 -2.21 -21.45
N ASP A 16 -2.52 -1.74 -21.28
CA ASP A 16 -1.36 -2.59 -21.52
C ASP A 16 -1.12 -3.52 -20.32
N ARG A 17 -1.60 -4.76 -20.46
CA ARG A 17 -1.57 -5.79 -19.41
C ARG A 17 -0.44 -6.80 -19.62
N ARG A 18 0.51 -6.53 -20.52
CA ARG A 18 1.53 -7.51 -20.91
C ARG A 18 2.46 -7.92 -19.77
N LEU A 19 2.78 -7.00 -18.86
CA LEU A 19 3.66 -7.29 -17.71
C LEU A 19 2.92 -7.89 -16.52
N LEU A 20 1.60 -7.82 -16.47
CA LEU A 20 0.84 -8.28 -15.31
C LEU A 20 1.04 -9.79 -15.05
N PRO A 21 0.98 -10.69 -16.05
CA PRO A 21 1.33 -12.10 -15.85
C PRO A 21 2.76 -12.31 -15.35
N VAL A 22 3.72 -11.53 -15.87
CA VAL A 22 5.15 -11.61 -15.47
C VAL A 22 5.27 -11.27 -13.99
N THR A 23 4.68 -10.16 -13.55
CA THR A 23 4.74 -9.71 -12.16
C THR A 23 4.04 -10.69 -11.20
N VAL A 24 2.87 -11.21 -11.56
CA VAL A 24 2.15 -12.19 -10.72
C VAL A 24 2.98 -13.47 -10.57
N LEU A 25 3.53 -14.00 -11.67
CA LEU A 25 4.39 -15.18 -11.64
C LEU A 25 5.65 -14.94 -10.81
N SER A 26 6.32 -13.80 -10.99
CA SER A 26 7.49 -13.41 -10.19
C SER A 26 7.20 -13.34 -8.69
N TRP A 27 6.05 -12.75 -8.31
CA TRP A 27 5.64 -12.67 -6.91
C TRP A 27 5.35 -14.05 -6.33
N SER A 28 4.54 -14.85 -7.04
CA SER A 28 4.21 -16.22 -6.61
C SER A 28 5.47 -17.08 -6.49
N ALA A 29 6.44 -16.91 -7.40
CA ALA A 29 7.71 -17.62 -7.35
C ALA A 29 8.53 -17.22 -6.12
N SER A 30 8.62 -15.93 -5.79
CA SER A 30 9.30 -15.45 -4.58
C SER A 30 8.65 -16.01 -3.31
N LEU A 31 7.32 -15.90 -3.20
CA LEU A 31 6.56 -16.38 -2.04
C LEU A 31 6.68 -17.89 -1.86
N LEU A 32 6.55 -18.66 -2.95
CA LEU A 32 6.71 -20.11 -2.93
C LEU A 32 8.13 -20.50 -2.51
N THR A 33 9.13 -19.75 -2.95
CA THR A 33 10.53 -20.02 -2.59
C THR A 33 10.74 -19.89 -1.08
N HIS A 34 10.25 -18.81 -0.47
CA HIS A 34 10.30 -18.62 0.99
C HIS A 34 9.54 -19.73 1.74
N ALA A 35 8.34 -20.08 1.27
CA ALA A 35 7.53 -21.13 1.88
C ALA A 35 8.26 -22.50 1.84
N VAL A 36 8.78 -22.89 0.67
CA VAL A 36 9.53 -24.14 0.49
C VAL A 36 10.82 -24.15 1.32
N PHE A 37 11.55 -23.03 1.36
CA PHE A 37 12.74 -22.90 2.19
C PHE A 37 12.43 -23.13 3.68
N SER A 38 11.39 -22.46 4.21
CA SER A 38 10.97 -22.61 5.60
C SER A 38 10.60 -24.06 5.95
N MET A 39 9.86 -24.76 5.06
CA MET A 39 9.49 -26.16 5.24
C MET A 39 10.71 -27.09 5.24
N MET A 40 11.68 -26.87 4.34
CA MET A 40 12.90 -27.67 4.30
C MET A 40 13.73 -27.50 5.57
N THR A 41 13.92 -26.25 6.01
CA THR A 41 14.68 -25.96 7.23
C THR A 41 14.02 -26.51 8.48
N ALA A 42 12.68 -26.52 8.54
CA ALA A 42 11.94 -27.13 9.66
C ALA A 42 12.10 -28.66 9.70
N ASN A 43 12.20 -29.32 8.54
CA ASN A 43 12.39 -30.76 8.42
C ASN A 43 13.86 -31.20 8.52
N GLY A 44 14.79 -30.28 8.77
CA GLY A 44 16.22 -30.56 8.85
C GLY A 44 16.86 -30.96 7.51
N THR A 45 16.19 -30.73 6.38
CA THR A 45 16.73 -31.03 5.06
C THR A 45 17.61 -29.88 4.57
N HIS A 46 18.75 -30.22 3.96
CA HIS A 46 19.64 -29.21 3.38
C HIS A 46 18.97 -28.56 2.15
N ALA A 47 19.01 -27.23 2.04
CA ALA A 47 18.45 -26.47 0.91
C ALA A 47 19.25 -26.61 -0.41
N GLY A 48 20.39 -27.32 -0.40
CA GLY A 48 21.26 -27.53 -1.56
C GLY A 48 20.58 -28.07 -2.84
N PRO A 49 19.67 -29.05 -2.76
CA PRO A 49 18.98 -29.59 -3.94
C PRO A 49 18.10 -28.55 -4.66
N LEU A 50 17.47 -27.64 -3.91
CA LEU A 50 16.63 -26.57 -4.46
C LEU A 50 17.47 -25.59 -5.31
N LEU A 51 18.67 -25.28 -4.82
CA LEU A 51 19.64 -24.41 -5.49
C LEU A 51 20.08 -25.00 -6.84
N ILE A 52 20.38 -26.30 -6.85
CA ILE A 52 20.75 -27.05 -8.07
C ILE A 52 19.59 -27.07 -9.05
N ALA A 53 18.36 -27.33 -8.59
CA ALA A 53 17.18 -27.36 -9.45
C ALA A 53 16.91 -26.00 -10.13
N ILE A 54 17.05 -24.89 -9.40
CA ILE A 54 16.88 -23.54 -9.96
C ILE A 54 17.96 -23.24 -11.01
N ILE A 55 19.23 -23.55 -10.72
CA ILE A 55 20.34 -23.33 -11.66
C ILE A 55 20.15 -24.15 -12.94
N LEU A 56 19.78 -25.42 -12.83
CA LEU A 56 19.51 -26.28 -13.99
C LEU A 56 18.35 -25.73 -14.83
N LEU A 57 17.28 -25.26 -14.19
CA LEU A 57 16.15 -24.65 -14.88
C LEU A 57 16.54 -23.35 -15.61
N MET A 58 17.44 -22.53 -15.03
CA MET A 58 17.99 -21.35 -15.72
C MET A 58 18.72 -21.71 -17.01
N VAL A 59 19.56 -22.75 -16.99
CA VAL A 59 20.32 -23.20 -18.16
C VAL A 59 19.39 -23.72 -19.25
N VAL A 60 18.37 -24.52 -18.89
CA VAL A 60 17.38 -25.03 -19.85
C VAL A 60 16.64 -23.88 -20.53
N VAL A 61 16.21 -22.89 -19.77
CA VAL A 61 15.46 -21.74 -20.29
C VAL A 61 16.33 -20.89 -21.21
N ALA A 62 17.58 -20.60 -20.84
CA ALA A 62 18.52 -19.90 -21.71
C ALA A 62 18.75 -20.66 -23.03
N GLY A 63 18.88 -21.99 -22.96
CA GLY A 63 19.03 -22.85 -24.14
C GLY A 63 17.80 -22.82 -25.07
N VAL A 64 16.59 -22.92 -24.51
CA VAL A 64 15.33 -22.84 -25.29
C VAL A 64 15.16 -21.43 -25.89
N GLY A 65 15.51 -20.38 -25.16
CA GLY A 65 15.50 -19.00 -25.65
C GLY A 65 16.40 -18.81 -26.87
N LEU A 66 17.65 -19.26 -26.79
CA LEU A 66 18.62 -19.21 -27.90
C LEU A 66 18.15 -20.03 -29.11
N ALA A 67 17.53 -21.20 -28.89
CA ALA A 67 16.97 -22.02 -29.96
C ALA A 67 15.78 -21.34 -30.66
N SER A 68 14.95 -20.62 -29.90
CA SER A 68 13.78 -19.92 -30.45
C SER A 68 14.13 -18.77 -31.40
N LEU A 69 15.32 -18.16 -31.24
CA LEU A 69 15.85 -17.14 -32.15
C LEU A 69 16.17 -17.67 -33.55
N ARG A 70 16.23 -19.00 -33.73
CA ARG A 70 16.52 -19.65 -35.02
C ARG A 70 15.27 -20.04 -35.81
N LEU A 71 14.06 -19.79 -35.26
CA LEU A 71 12.80 -20.12 -35.93
C LEU A 71 12.55 -19.20 -37.13
N SER A 72 12.52 -19.78 -38.34
CA SER A 72 12.19 -19.08 -39.59
C SER A 72 10.96 -19.72 -40.26
N GLY A 73 9.96 -18.92 -40.65
CA GLY A 73 8.74 -19.41 -41.32
C GLY A 73 7.56 -18.44 -41.32
N PRO A 74 6.48 -18.70 -42.08
CA PRO A 74 5.34 -17.79 -42.25
C PRO A 74 4.51 -17.56 -40.96
N ASN A 75 4.54 -18.50 -40.01
CA ASN A 75 3.94 -18.37 -38.68
C ASN A 75 4.94 -17.92 -37.60
N ALA A 76 6.20 -17.67 -37.97
CA ALA A 76 7.28 -17.42 -37.02
C ALA A 76 7.02 -16.16 -36.18
N THR A 77 6.41 -15.12 -36.71
CA THR A 77 6.18 -13.86 -35.97
C THR A 77 5.21 -14.01 -34.79
N LYS A 78 4.10 -14.75 -34.95
CA LYS A 78 3.16 -15.04 -33.86
C LYS A 78 3.76 -16.02 -32.85
N LEU A 79 4.43 -17.06 -33.35
CA LEU A 79 5.09 -18.06 -32.51
C LEU A 79 6.21 -17.41 -31.68
N MET A 80 7.03 -16.56 -32.29
CA MET A 80 8.11 -15.79 -31.67
C MET A 80 7.60 -14.78 -30.66
N ALA A 81 6.47 -14.10 -30.90
CA ALA A 81 5.86 -13.22 -29.90
C ALA A 81 5.37 -13.99 -28.66
N TRP A 82 4.77 -15.16 -28.84
CA TRP A 82 4.35 -16.02 -27.73
C TRP A 82 5.55 -16.61 -26.97
N HIS A 83 6.57 -17.08 -27.70
CA HIS A 83 7.82 -17.58 -27.11
C HIS A 83 8.55 -16.49 -26.34
N SER A 84 8.68 -15.29 -26.90
CA SER A 84 9.32 -14.14 -26.24
C SER A 84 8.59 -13.76 -24.95
N GLY A 85 7.24 -13.76 -24.97
CA GLY A 85 6.44 -13.52 -23.77
C GLY A 85 6.65 -14.60 -22.69
N ALA A 86 6.61 -15.88 -23.08
CA ALA A 86 6.87 -16.99 -22.17
C ALA A 86 8.29 -16.94 -21.60
N MET A 87 9.30 -16.64 -22.42
CA MET A 87 10.69 -16.49 -22.00
C MET A 87 10.87 -15.38 -20.98
N VAL A 88 10.22 -14.23 -21.15
CA VAL A 88 10.26 -13.13 -20.16
C VAL A 88 9.62 -13.57 -18.85
N CYS A 89 8.48 -14.26 -18.89
CA CYS A 89 7.86 -14.82 -17.68
C CYS A 89 8.80 -15.78 -16.94
N ILE A 90 9.42 -16.72 -17.66
CA ILE A 90 10.28 -17.72 -17.04
C ILE A 90 11.56 -17.08 -16.50
N ALA A 91 12.19 -16.16 -17.24
CA ALA A 91 13.36 -15.42 -16.77
C ALA A 91 13.05 -14.63 -15.50
N ALA A 92 11.88 -13.97 -15.43
CA ALA A 92 11.47 -13.20 -14.27
C ALA A 92 11.15 -14.09 -13.05
N VAL A 93 10.56 -15.26 -13.25
CA VAL A 93 10.34 -16.28 -12.22
C VAL A 93 11.67 -16.77 -11.65
N LEU A 94 12.60 -17.16 -12.53
CA LEU A 94 13.91 -17.63 -12.13
C LEU A 94 14.72 -16.59 -11.37
N ALA A 95 14.71 -15.34 -11.85
CA ALA A 95 15.41 -14.24 -11.18
C ALA A 95 14.86 -14.03 -9.76
N CYS A 96 13.53 -13.97 -9.59
CA CYS A 96 12.91 -13.77 -8.28
C CYS A 96 13.09 -14.97 -7.34
N SER A 97 13.01 -16.21 -7.85
CA SER A 97 13.31 -17.40 -7.03
C SER A 97 14.77 -17.45 -6.61
N CYS A 98 15.70 -17.07 -7.49
CA CYS A 98 17.13 -17.03 -7.15
C CYS A 98 17.43 -15.95 -6.11
N THR A 99 16.86 -14.74 -6.25
CA THR A 99 17.02 -13.67 -5.26
C THR A 99 16.38 -14.03 -3.92
N ALA A 100 15.18 -14.62 -3.91
CA ALA A 100 14.53 -15.08 -2.68
C ALA A 100 15.34 -16.17 -1.96
N LEU A 101 15.81 -17.18 -2.69
CA LEU A 101 16.60 -18.27 -2.11
C LEU A 101 17.95 -17.77 -1.58
N THR A 102 18.63 -16.91 -2.33
CA THR A 102 19.91 -16.33 -1.87
C THR A 102 19.72 -15.47 -0.63
N TYR A 103 18.65 -14.68 -0.57
CA TYR A 103 18.31 -13.91 0.63
C TYR A 103 18.07 -14.82 1.85
N ASP A 104 17.27 -15.87 1.70
CA ASP A 104 16.97 -16.80 2.78
C ASP A 104 18.21 -17.57 3.24
N LEU A 105 19.07 -18.00 2.32
CA LEU A 105 20.33 -18.65 2.65
C LEU A 105 21.30 -17.74 3.38
N VAL A 106 21.39 -16.47 2.97
CA VAL A 106 22.23 -15.47 3.65
C VAL A 106 21.69 -15.20 5.06
N GLN A 107 20.38 -14.99 5.21
CA GLN A 107 19.77 -14.79 6.53
C GLN A 107 19.90 -16.02 7.42
N TRP A 108 19.71 -17.22 6.87
CA TRP A 108 19.80 -18.47 7.62
C TRP A 108 21.20 -18.75 8.16
N ASN A 109 22.23 -18.47 7.34
CA ASN A 109 23.63 -18.67 7.70
C ASN A 109 24.24 -17.49 8.45
N ASP A 110 23.49 -16.39 8.65
CA ASP A 110 23.98 -15.26 9.44
C ASP A 110 24.21 -15.70 10.90
N VAL A 111 25.23 -15.11 11.51
CA VAL A 111 25.70 -15.46 12.86
C VAL A 111 24.62 -15.16 13.89
N SER A 112 23.94 -14.02 13.76
CA SER A 112 22.82 -13.60 14.60
C SER A 112 21.68 -14.62 14.56
N SER A 113 21.25 -15.04 13.36
CA SER A 113 20.24 -16.07 13.19
C SER A 113 20.66 -17.40 13.81
N SER A 114 21.95 -17.76 13.68
CA SER A 114 22.52 -18.95 14.32
C SER A 114 22.45 -18.90 15.85
N LEU A 115 22.75 -17.73 16.43
CA LEU A 115 22.74 -17.51 17.88
C LEU A 115 21.31 -17.50 18.41
N ALA A 116 20.41 -16.77 17.76
CA ALA A 116 19.00 -16.72 18.11
C ALA A 116 18.35 -18.11 18.08
N ARG A 117 18.72 -18.98 17.13
CA ARG A 117 18.23 -20.38 17.09
C ARG A 117 18.68 -21.24 18.27
N LYS A 118 19.80 -20.90 18.92
CA LYS A 118 20.28 -21.62 20.12
C LYS A 118 19.53 -21.19 21.39
N GLY A 119 18.73 -20.13 21.31
CA GLY A 119 18.00 -19.53 22.43
C GLY A 119 18.43 -18.09 22.69
N THR A 120 18.07 -17.58 23.87
CA THR A 120 18.45 -16.24 24.31
C THR A 120 19.94 -16.20 24.65
N THR A 121 20.70 -15.35 23.97
CA THR A 121 22.15 -15.26 24.12
C THR A 121 22.60 -13.82 24.39
N PRO A 122 23.45 -13.57 25.41
CA PRO A 122 23.99 -12.25 25.65
C PRO A 122 25.07 -11.93 24.60
N VAL A 123 24.95 -10.76 23.97
CA VAL A 123 25.83 -10.32 22.89
C VAL A 123 26.09 -8.82 22.97
N THR A 124 27.28 -8.40 22.54
CA THR A 124 27.56 -7.00 22.23
C THR A 124 27.44 -6.81 20.73
N VAL A 125 26.56 -5.92 20.29
CA VAL A 125 26.28 -5.70 18.87
C VAL A 125 26.67 -4.31 18.43
N ARG A 126 27.07 -4.19 17.17
CA ARG A 126 27.13 -2.92 16.45
C ARG A 126 26.02 -2.92 15.41
N LEU A 127 25.21 -1.88 15.42
CA LEU A 127 24.04 -1.78 14.56
C LEU A 127 23.86 -0.39 13.97
N HIS A 128 23.25 -0.35 12.79
CA HIS A 128 22.78 0.87 12.13
C HIS A 128 21.26 0.95 12.29
N VAL A 129 20.77 2.01 12.91
CA VAL A 129 19.35 2.21 13.18
C VAL A 129 18.67 2.75 11.93
N VAL A 130 17.66 2.04 11.44
CA VAL A 130 16.98 2.35 10.16
C VAL A 130 15.68 3.11 10.38
N SER A 131 14.97 2.83 11.47
CA SER A 131 13.76 3.56 11.85
C SER A 131 14.02 4.51 13.03
N PRO A 132 13.29 5.62 13.12
CA PRO A 132 13.14 6.33 14.39
C PRO A 132 12.55 5.42 15.48
N THR A 133 12.78 5.78 16.74
CA THR A 133 12.23 5.10 17.91
C THR A 133 10.73 5.35 18.04
N VAL A 134 9.98 4.28 18.32
CA VAL A 134 8.54 4.31 18.60
C VAL A 134 8.23 3.59 19.89
N ALA A 135 7.04 3.77 20.43
CA ALA A 135 6.55 3.04 21.58
C ALA A 135 6.61 1.52 21.30
N SER A 136 7.04 0.78 22.30
CA SER A 136 7.15 -0.66 22.23
C SER A 136 5.77 -1.31 22.13
N ASN A 137 5.64 -2.34 21.29
CA ASN A 137 4.47 -3.23 21.30
C ASN A 137 4.55 -4.29 22.42
N ARG A 138 5.68 -4.37 23.13
CA ARG A 138 5.91 -5.24 24.29
C ARG A 138 5.79 -4.42 25.57
N ARG A 139 5.02 -4.92 26.54
CA ARG A 139 4.93 -4.32 27.89
C ARG A 139 6.22 -4.40 28.71
N ALA A 140 7.17 -5.24 28.29
CA ALA A 140 8.44 -5.42 28.99
C ALA A 140 9.43 -4.29 28.71
N ASN A 141 9.18 -3.47 27.68
CA ASN A 141 10.07 -2.39 27.27
C ASN A 141 9.31 -1.13 26.90
N ASP A 142 9.95 0.03 26.97
CA ASP A 142 9.29 1.30 26.70
C ASP A 142 9.27 1.64 25.20
N CYS A 143 10.35 1.37 24.48
CA CYS A 143 10.47 1.71 23.06
C CYS A 143 11.04 0.58 22.21
N GLN A 144 10.85 0.71 20.91
CA GLN A 144 11.41 -0.17 19.89
C GLN A 144 11.97 0.63 18.70
N ALA A 145 13.00 0.09 18.06
CA ALA A 145 13.55 0.59 16.80
C ALA A 145 14.00 -0.56 15.90
N ASP A 146 13.82 -0.39 14.59
CA ASP A 146 14.32 -1.33 13.59
C ASP A 146 15.77 -0.98 13.21
N ALA A 147 16.64 -1.98 13.24
CA ALA A 147 18.07 -1.81 12.96
C ALA A 147 18.63 -2.93 12.08
N VAL A 148 19.79 -2.68 11.49
CA VAL A 148 20.58 -3.67 10.76
C VAL A 148 21.86 -3.91 11.53
N LEU A 149 22.11 -5.16 11.90
CA LEU A 149 23.36 -5.56 12.53
C LEU A 149 24.51 -5.38 11.54
N GLN A 150 25.66 -4.94 12.05
CA GLN A 150 26.93 -4.88 11.33
C GLN A 150 27.91 -5.91 11.90
N THR A 151 27.97 -6.01 13.23
CA THR A 151 28.80 -7.00 13.92
C THR A 151 28.10 -7.51 15.18
N VAL A 152 28.32 -8.78 15.49
CA VAL A 152 27.91 -9.43 16.73
C VAL A 152 29.15 -9.96 17.44
N THR A 153 29.27 -9.65 18.71
CA THR A 153 30.37 -10.08 19.58
C THR A 153 29.81 -11.01 20.63
N GLU A 154 30.30 -12.25 20.64
CA GLU A 154 29.98 -13.26 21.65
C GLU A 154 31.27 -13.53 22.44
N GLY A 155 31.34 -13.05 23.67
CA GLY A 155 32.57 -13.07 24.46
C GLY A 155 33.70 -12.26 23.80
N GLN A 156 34.73 -12.95 23.30
CA GLN A 156 35.88 -12.34 22.62
C GLN A 156 35.78 -12.39 21.08
N LEU A 157 34.78 -13.09 20.53
CA LEU A 157 34.69 -13.37 19.10
C LEU A 157 33.77 -12.36 18.41
N VAL A 158 34.36 -11.44 17.65
CA VAL A 158 33.63 -10.48 16.79
C VAL A 158 33.39 -11.10 15.42
N ARG A 159 32.14 -11.15 14.99
CA ARG A 159 31.73 -11.63 13.66
C ARG A 159 30.86 -10.62 12.95
N ALA A 160 30.98 -10.54 11.63
CA ALA A 160 30.10 -9.70 10.81
C ALA A 160 28.69 -10.31 10.76
N SER A 161 27.68 -9.44 10.71
CA SER A 161 26.28 -9.81 10.51
C SER A 161 25.62 -8.76 9.60
N ALA A 162 24.56 -9.15 8.92
CA ALA A 162 23.76 -8.26 8.08
C ALA A 162 22.24 -8.45 8.30
N SER A 163 21.87 -9.15 9.37
CA SER A 163 20.47 -9.42 9.69
C SER A 163 19.74 -8.15 10.14
N ARG A 164 18.48 -8.06 9.75
CA ARG A 164 17.54 -7.05 10.25
C ARG A 164 17.00 -7.51 11.58
N ILE A 165 17.05 -6.63 12.58
CA ILE A 165 16.61 -6.92 13.94
C ILE A 165 15.70 -5.82 14.45
N ARG A 166 14.88 -6.15 15.45
CA ARG A 166 14.18 -5.16 16.26
C ARG A 166 14.86 -5.03 17.61
N VAL A 167 15.24 -3.81 17.95
CA VAL A 167 15.84 -3.44 19.23
C VAL A 167 14.73 -2.95 20.14
N TYR A 168 14.62 -3.51 21.34
CA TYR A 168 13.77 -3.02 22.42
C TYR A 168 14.65 -2.40 23.49
N ALA A 169 14.27 -1.22 23.98
CA ALA A 169 15.02 -0.50 25.00
C ALA A 169 14.05 0.21 25.96
N ASP A 170 14.58 0.62 27.10
CA ASP A 170 13.83 1.30 28.17
C ASP A 170 14.27 2.76 28.28
N GLN A 171 13.49 3.60 28.96
CA GLN A 171 13.94 4.96 29.24
C GLN A 171 15.06 4.95 30.29
N PRO A 172 16.12 5.78 30.15
CA PRO A 172 16.28 6.90 29.21
C PRO A 172 16.93 6.53 27.86
N ASP A 173 17.34 5.28 27.67
CA ASP A 173 18.13 4.82 26.51
C ASP A 173 17.40 4.99 25.16
N CYS A 174 16.06 4.98 25.18
CA CYS A 174 15.21 5.30 24.03
C CYS A 174 15.57 6.61 23.32
N ALA A 175 15.98 7.65 24.07
CA ALA A 175 16.31 8.95 23.51
C ALA A 175 17.64 8.95 22.73
N MET A 176 18.51 7.97 23.00
CA MET A 176 19.84 7.87 22.38
C MET A 176 19.76 7.26 20.97
N LEU A 177 18.81 6.37 20.73
CA LEU A 177 18.63 5.66 19.47
C LEU A 177 17.96 6.54 18.41
N ARG A 178 18.78 7.27 17.64
CA ARG A 178 18.31 8.09 16.51
C ARG A 178 18.47 7.39 15.16
N GLN A 179 17.50 7.62 14.27
CA GLN A 179 17.52 7.13 12.88
C GLN A 179 18.82 7.51 12.16
N ASP A 180 19.34 6.58 11.36
CA ASP A 180 20.61 6.70 10.61
C ASP A 180 21.87 6.77 11.48
N GLY A 181 21.75 6.64 12.81
CA GLY A 181 22.88 6.51 13.72
C GLY A 181 23.45 5.10 13.76
N THR A 182 24.75 4.99 14.04
CA THR A 182 25.41 3.69 14.32
C THR A 182 25.76 3.62 15.79
N TYR A 183 25.29 2.58 16.46
CA TYR A 183 25.44 2.37 17.89
C TYR A 183 26.10 1.03 18.16
N GLN A 184 26.81 0.97 19.28
CA GLN A 184 27.24 -0.27 19.91
C GLN A 184 26.53 -0.38 21.24
N LEU A 185 25.94 -1.54 21.50
CA LEU A 185 25.14 -1.78 22.69
C LEU A 185 25.18 -3.26 23.05
N ASP A 186 25.02 -3.54 24.33
CA ASP A 186 24.93 -4.88 24.89
C ASP A 186 23.45 -5.27 24.98
N GLY A 187 23.15 -6.56 24.83
CA GLY A 187 21.78 -7.03 25.00
C GLY A 187 21.61 -8.52 24.75
N MET A 188 20.36 -8.97 24.84
CA MET A 188 19.95 -10.36 24.68
C MET A 188 19.36 -10.59 23.30
N LEU A 189 20.07 -11.41 22.49
CA LEU A 189 19.59 -11.79 21.17
C LEU A 189 18.67 -13.01 21.28
N MET A 190 17.47 -12.91 20.72
CA MET A 190 16.47 -13.97 20.76
C MET A 190 15.64 -14.04 19.46
N PRO A 191 15.05 -15.19 19.12
CA PRO A 191 14.15 -15.29 17.99
C PRO A 191 12.88 -14.47 18.28
N SER A 192 12.29 -13.89 17.24
CA SER A 192 11.04 -13.15 17.38
C SER A 192 9.85 -14.08 17.64
N ASP A 193 9.01 -13.75 18.62
CA ASP A 193 7.76 -14.49 18.84
C ASP A 193 6.67 -14.10 17.83
N TYR A 194 6.67 -12.84 17.38
CA TYR A 194 5.69 -12.29 16.46
C TYR A 194 6.25 -11.11 15.66
N GLY A 195 5.46 -10.62 14.69
CA GLY A 195 5.83 -9.49 13.85
C GLY A 195 6.70 -9.87 12.64
N SER A 196 7.11 -8.86 11.88
CA SER A 196 7.82 -9.04 10.61
C SER A 196 9.34 -9.16 10.74
N MET A 197 9.90 -8.85 11.91
CA MET A 197 11.34 -8.91 12.17
C MET A 197 11.70 -10.28 12.77
N PRO A 198 12.67 -11.02 12.21
CA PRO A 198 12.95 -12.41 12.61
C PRO A 198 13.69 -12.54 13.94
N ILE A 199 14.36 -11.48 14.39
CA ILE A 199 15.25 -11.50 15.55
C ILE A 199 14.98 -10.25 16.37
N TRP A 200 14.91 -10.43 17.67
CA TRP A 200 14.80 -9.36 18.65
C TRP A 200 16.08 -9.23 19.46
N LEU A 201 16.38 -8.00 19.85
CA LEU A 201 17.39 -7.67 20.82
C LEU A 201 16.70 -6.97 21.99
N THR A 202 16.73 -7.59 23.16
CA THR A 202 16.08 -7.10 24.39
C THR A 202 17.12 -6.80 25.46
N ASP A 203 16.68 -6.25 26.59
CA ASP A 203 17.51 -6.01 27.77
C ASP A 203 18.79 -5.24 27.39
N VAL A 204 18.59 -4.14 26.67
CA VAL A 204 19.67 -3.37 26.07
C VAL A 204 20.34 -2.48 27.12
N ASP A 205 21.66 -2.56 27.19
CA ASP A 205 22.51 -1.80 28.11
C ASP A 205 23.75 -1.22 27.38
N ASP A 206 24.46 -0.29 28.03
CA ASP A 206 25.71 0.35 27.56
C ASP A 206 25.65 0.89 26.11
N ILE A 207 24.64 1.72 25.82
CA ILE A 207 24.48 2.31 24.49
C ILE A 207 25.57 3.35 24.21
N ARG A 208 26.45 3.05 23.26
CA ARG A 208 27.51 3.93 22.78
C ARG A 208 27.28 4.32 21.33
N MET A 209 27.14 5.62 21.08
CA MET A 209 27.07 6.14 19.71
C MET A 209 28.46 6.13 19.07
N ILE A 210 28.63 5.33 18.02
CA ILE A 210 29.87 5.28 17.22
C ILE A 210 29.85 6.35 16.14
N ARG A 211 28.70 6.50 15.47
CA ARG A 211 28.52 7.45 14.38
C ARG A 211 27.18 8.15 14.52
N ALA A 212 27.24 9.48 14.56
CA ALA A 212 26.05 10.31 14.55
C ALA A 212 25.30 10.24 13.20
N PRO A 213 23.98 10.46 13.19
CA PRO A 213 23.18 10.53 11.98
C PRO A 213 23.71 11.57 10.99
N ASN A 214 23.48 11.35 9.69
CA ASN A 214 23.85 12.33 8.66
C ASN A 214 23.08 13.66 8.83
N ALA A 215 23.61 14.74 8.24
CA ALA A 215 23.04 16.09 8.40
C ALA A 215 21.55 16.19 8.00
N VAL A 216 21.14 15.45 6.96
CA VAL A 216 19.74 15.39 6.52
C VAL A 216 18.85 14.77 7.59
N PHE A 217 19.23 13.63 8.18
CA PHE A 217 18.45 12.98 9.22
C PHE A 217 18.44 13.75 10.53
N ARG A 218 19.51 14.51 10.84
CA ARG A 218 19.49 15.46 11.96
C ARG A 218 18.48 16.60 11.72
N LEU A 219 18.39 17.12 10.49
CA LEU A 219 17.37 18.11 10.15
C LEU A 219 15.96 17.52 10.24
N VAL A 220 15.75 16.31 9.73
CA VAL A 220 14.47 15.59 9.83
C VAL A 220 14.07 15.39 11.30
N ASP A 221 15.00 14.96 12.15
CA ASP A 221 14.78 14.81 13.60
C ASP A 221 14.33 16.13 14.24
N VAL A 222 14.97 17.25 13.90
CA VAL A 222 14.56 18.59 14.37
C VAL A 222 13.17 18.98 13.87
N MET A 223 12.86 18.72 12.60
CA MET A 223 11.54 19.01 12.01
C MET A 223 10.43 18.18 12.68
N GLN A 224 10.64 16.88 12.85
CA GLN A 224 9.71 15.97 13.51
C GLN A 224 9.49 16.36 14.97
N ARG A 225 10.55 16.60 15.75
CA ARG A 225 10.44 17.07 17.13
C ARG A 225 9.64 18.36 17.25
N SER A 226 9.96 19.35 16.41
CA SER A 226 9.25 20.64 16.41
C SER A 226 7.77 20.46 16.10
N PHE A 227 7.44 19.56 15.17
CA PHE A 227 6.07 19.20 14.84
C PHE A 227 5.35 18.50 16.01
N PHE A 228 5.98 17.53 16.66
CA PHE A 228 5.40 16.85 17.83
C PHE A 228 5.13 17.79 19.00
N ILE A 229 6.02 18.78 19.21
CA ILE A 229 5.80 19.85 20.20
C ILE A 229 4.55 20.65 19.86
N GLN A 230 4.31 20.99 18.58
CA GLN A 230 3.09 21.72 18.20
C GLN A 230 1.83 20.85 18.28
N THR A 231 1.89 19.58 17.88
CA THR A 231 0.74 18.68 17.97
C THR A 231 0.39 18.33 19.42
N GLY A 232 1.37 18.32 20.32
CA GLY A 232 1.16 18.15 21.75
C GLY A 232 0.25 19.22 22.38
N ARG A 233 0.10 20.38 21.73
CA ARG A 233 -0.77 21.48 22.17
C ARG A 233 -2.22 21.37 21.66
N LEU A 234 -2.53 20.37 20.83
CA LEU A 234 -3.87 20.16 20.28
C LEU A 234 -4.79 19.44 21.29
N SER A 235 -6.05 19.23 20.92
CA SER A 235 -6.96 18.33 21.65
C SER A 235 -6.44 16.88 21.60
N ASP A 236 -6.94 16.01 22.47
CA ASP A 236 -6.43 14.63 22.59
C ASP A 236 -6.51 13.83 21.28
N GLN A 237 -7.61 13.96 20.53
CA GLN A 237 -7.69 13.40 19.16
C GLN A 237 -6.58 13.95 18.26
N GLY A 238 -6.28 15.25 18.37
CA GLY A 238 -5.33 15.93 17.49
C GLY A 238 -3.90 15.51 17.80
N LYS A 239 -3.60 15.26 19.08
CA LYS A 239 -2.33 14.68 19.52
C LYS A 239 -2.12 13.30 18.90
N VAL A 240 -3.16 12.48 18.80
CA VAL A 240 -3.07 11.11 18.24
C VAL A 240 -3.08 11.10 16.71
N LEU A 241 -4.10 11.73 16.10
CA LEU A 241 -4.45 11.57 14.69
C LEU A 241 -3.68 12.49 13.74
N VAL A 242 -3.27 13.70 14.16
CA VAL A 242 -2.54 14.61 13.26
C VAL A 242 -1.16 14.03 12.93
N PRO A 243 -0.37 13.50 13.87
CA PRO A 243 0.84 12.74 13.55
C PRO A 243 0.57 11.50 12.72
N GLY A 244 -0.52 10.76 13.01
CA GLY A 244 -0.90 9.55 12.26
C GLY A 244 -1.10 9.87 10.79
N LEU A 245 -1.95 10.85 10.51
CA LEU A 245 -2.24 11.28 9.16
C LEU A 245 -1.02 11.88 8.45
N THR A 246 -0.09 12.53 9.15
CA THR A 246 1.01 13.26 8.52
C THR A 246 2.29 12.46 8.34
N LEU A 247 2.71 11.72 9.37
CA LEU A 247 3.98 11.00 9.46
C LEU A 247 3.81 9.48 9.35
N GLY A 248 2.58 8.98 9.50
CA GLY A 248 2.28 7.55 9.48
C GLY A 248 2.48 6.85 10.80
N ILE A 249 2.58 7.61 11.90
CA ILE A 249 2.65 7.10 13.27
C ILE A 249 1.66 7.84 14.16
N LEU A 250 0.94 7.11 15.01
CA LEU A 250 0.04 7.75 15.94
C LEU A 250 0.85 8.52 16.99
N GLY A 251 0.32 9.64 17.48
CA GLY A 251 1.04 10.43 18.48
C GLY A 251 1.34 9.69 19.78
N GLN A 252 0.54 8.67 20.11
CA GLN A 252 0.79 7.78 21.25
C GLN A 252 2.03 6.89 21.06
N ASP A 253 2.43 6.63 19.80
CA ASP A 253 3.57 5.79 19.46
C ASP A 253 4.87 6.59 19.43
N TYR A 254 4.81 7.91 19.58
CA TYR A 254 5.99 8.76 19.60
C TYR A 254 6.62 8.78 20.99
N VAL A 255 7.91 8.44 21.07
CA VAL A 255 8.69 8.51 22.31
C VAL A 255 9.55 9.78 22.26
N PRO A 256 9.29 10.79 23.12
CA PRO A 256 10.09 12.00 23.15
C PRO A 256 11.53 11.71 23.62
N ALA A 257 12.47 12.50 23.10
CA ALA A 257 13.90 12.33 23.39
C ALA A 257 14.38 13.05 24.67
N GLU A 258 13.50 13.78 25.36
CA GLU A 258 13.81 14.48 26.60
C GLU A 258 12.67 14.19 27.59
N ASP A 259 13.00 14.11 28.88
CA ASP A 259 12.06 14.06 30.02
C ASP A 259 11.24 15.36 30.07
N SER A 260 10.42 15.62 29.06
CA SER A 260 9.40 16.65 29.11
C SER A 260 8.35 16.17 30.11
N THR A 261 8.57 16.55 31.37
CA THR A 261 7.64 16.42 32.51
C THR A 261 6.31 17.16 32.31
N ASP A 262 6.07 17.77 31.15
CA ASP A 262 4.75 18.27 30.76
C ASP A 262 3.89 17.10 30.27
N GLY A 263 3.37 16.37 31.26
CA GLY A 263 2.34 15.36 31.12
C GLY A 263 1.03 15.95 30.61
N SER A 264 0.92 16.13 29.29
CA SER A 264 -0.35 15.82 28.63
C SER A 264 -0.21 14.48 27.92
N GLY A 265 0.18 13.45 28.69
CA GLY A 265 0.20 12.08 28.25
C GLY A 265 -1.16 11.74 27.65
N ILE A 266 -1.15 11.30 26.41
CA ILE A 266 -2.36 10.80 25.76
C ILE A 266 -2.86 9.65 26.64
N ASP A 267 -4.12 9.71 27.10
CA ASP A 267 -4.71 8.60 27.83
C ASP A 267 -4.69 7.36 26.92
N ALA A 268 -3.88 6.37 27.28
CA ALA A 268 -3.72 5.13 26.52
C ALA A 268 -5.06 4.41 26.28
N THR A 269 -6.02 4.58 27.19
CA THR A 269 -7.38 4.04 27.05
C THR A 269 -8.15 4.73 25.93
N TYR A 270 -8.11 6.05 25.89
CA TYR A 270 -8.73 6.84 24.82
C TYR A 270 -8.07 6.55 23.48
N ALA A 271 -6.73 6.56 23.44
CA ALA A 271 -5.92 6.32 22.26
C ALA A 271 -6.21 4.94 21.63
N GLY A 272 -6.21 3.88 22.46
CA GLY A 272 -6.54 2.53 22.01
C GLY A 272 -7.98 2.38 21.52
N ARG A 273 -8.95 3.04 22.17
CA ARG A 273 -10.35 3.06 21.69
C ARG A 273 -10.48 3.77 20.34
N LEU A 274 -9.80 4.90 20.18
CA LEU A 274 -9.82 5.67 18.95
C LEU A 274 -9.23 4.85 17.79
N GLU A 275 -8.09 4.18 18.02
CA GLU A 275 -7.49 3.27 17.03
C GLU A 275 -8.44 2.13 16.65
N ASP A 276 -9.07 1.49 17.65
CA ASP A 276 -10.05 0.42 17.43
C ASP A 276 -11.28 0.91 16.64
N ASP A 277 -11.79 2.10 16.92
CA ASP A 277 -12.93 2.69 16.19
C ASP A 277 -12.55 3.03 14.74
N PHE A 278 -11.33 3.53 14.50
CA PHE A 278 -10.78 3.73 13.15
C PHE A 278 -10.60 2.41 12.39
N ARG A 279 -10.18 1.34 13.10
CA ARG A 279 -10.06 -0.02 12.56
C ARG A 279 -11.43 -0.55 12.14
N LYS A 280 -12.42 -0.50 13.04
CA LYS A 280 -13.80 -1.00 12.82
C LYS A 280 -14.56 -0.22 11.74
N SER A 281 -14.37 1.09 11.68
CA SER A 281 -14.95 1.93 10.61
C SER A 281 -14.22 1.79 9.27
N GLY A 282 -13.08 1.07 9.23
CA GLY A 282 -12.33 0.78 8.01
C GLY A 282 -11.60 1.99 7.41
N ILE A 283 -11.26 2.98 8.23
CA ILE A 283 -10.51 4.19 7.84
C ILE A 283 -9.11 4.28 8.46
N LEU A 284 -8.70 3.30 9.27
CA LEU A 284 -7.34 3.23 9.85
C LEU A 284 -6.22 3.33 8.82
N HIS A 285 -6.44 2.82 7.60
CA HIS A 285 -5.47 2.91 6.50
C HIS A 285 -5.13 4.36 6.09
N LEU A 286 -5.93 5.35 6.48
CA LEU A 286 -5.62 6.77 6.29
C LEU A 286 -4.51 7.26 7.22
N MET A 287 -4.36 6.62 8.39
CA MET A 287 -3.28 6.90 9.35
C MET A 287 -1.95 6.23 8.95
N ALA A 288 -1.98 5.33 7.95
CA ALA A 288 -0.75 4.85 7.33
C ALA A 288 -0.35 5.80 6.20
N VAL A 289 0.93 6.17 6.11
CA VAL A 289 1.41 7.02 5.00
C VAL A 289 1.15 6.30 3.67
N SER A 290 0.20 6.85 2.92
CA SER A 290 -0.20 6.34 1.62
C SER A 290 0.48 7.11 0.49
N GLY A 291 0.48 6.54 -0.72
CA GLY A 291 0.93 7.24 -1.92
C GLY A 291 0.13 8.52 -2.25
N GLY A 292 -1.02 8.74 -1.59
CA GLY A 292 -1.78 9.98 -1.67
C GLY A 292 -0.98 11.20 -1.17
N HIS A 293 -0.20 11.04 -0.09
CA HIS A 293 0.65 12.10 0.47
C HIS A 293 1.65 12.63 -0.57
N LEU A 294 2.36 11.69 -1.19
CA LEU A 294 3.28 11.98 -2.28
C LEU A 294 2.54 12.63 -3.46
N ALA A 295 1.39 12.09 -3.87
CA ALA A 295 0.60 12.66 -4.97
C ALA A 295 0.11 14.09 -4.72
N VAL A 296 -0.30 14.42 -3.49
CA VAL A 296 -0.70 15.77 -3.08
C VAL A 296 0.48 16.73 -3.19
N VAL A 297 1.65 16.37 -2.65
CA VAL A 297 2.87 17.19 -2.73
C VAL A 297 3.31 17.39 -4.17
N ALA A 298 3.30 16.35 -5.00
CA ALA A 298 3.64 16.46 -6.41
C ALA A 298 2.67 17.38 -7.18
N THR A 299 1.38 17.35 -6.85
CA THR A 299 0.37 18.23 -7.43
C THR A 299 0.59 19.68 -7.02
N LEU A 300 0.96 19.93 -5.76
CA LEU A 300 1.32 21.25 -5.26
C LEU A 300 2.56 21.79 -6.00
N VAL A 301 3.66 21.03 -6.02
CA VAL A 301 4.90 21.42 -6.71
C VAL A 301 4.63 21.70 -8.19
N ARG A 302 3.83 20.85 -8.85
CA ARG A 302 3.45 21.05 -10.24
C ARG A 302 2.63 22.31 -10.45
N THR A 303 1.69 22.61 -9.57
CA THR A 303 0.84 23.82 -9.63
C THR A 303 1.68 25.08 -9.46
N ILE A 304 2.58 25.10 -8.47
CA ILE A 304 3.51 26.21 -8.24
C ILE A 304 4.43 26.39 -9.46
N CYS A 305 5.01 25.32 -9.98
CA CYS A 305 5.84 25.38 -11.18
C CYS A 305 5.06 25.89 -12.40
N ALA A 306 3.80 25.49 -12.55
CA ALA A 306 2.95 25.96 -13.63
C ALA A 306 2.62 27.45 -13.50
N PHE A 307 2.38 27.94 -12.28
CA PHE A 307 2.17 29.36 -11.99
C PHE A 307 3.38 30.22 -12.39
N PHE A 308 4.60 29.74 -12.12
CA PHE A 308 5.84 30.41 -12.52
C PHE A 308 6.34 30.03 -13.93
N VAL A 309 5.57 29.25 -14.70
CA VAL A 309 5.92 28.82 -16.07
C VAL A 309 7.29 28.13 -16.14
N ILE A 310 7.64 27.36 -15.10
CA ILE A 310 8.91 26.62 -15.01
C ILE A 310 8.93 25.50 -16.08
N PRO A 311 10.07 25.27 -16.77
CA PRO A 311 10.16 24.24 -17.79
C PRO A 311 9.97 22.84 -17.21
N ARG A 312 9.30 21.97 -17.99
CA ARG A 312 8.89 20.61 -17.60
C ARG A 312 10.00 19.77 -16.95
N ARG A 313 11.23 19.89 -17.44
CA ARG A 313 12.39 19.13 -16.91
C ARG A 313 12.72 19.54 -15.48
N ILE A 314 12.70 20.84 -15.18
CA ILE A 314 12.94 21.35 -13.83
C ILE A 314 11.77 20.95 -12.92
N THR A 315 10.53 21.06 -13.39
CA THR A 315 9.36 20.57 -12.63
C THR A 315 9.48 19.09 -12.28
N ALA A 316 9.93 18.25 -13.23
CA ALA A 316 10.13 16.83 -12.98
C ALA A 316 11.22 16.56 -11.92
N ILE A 317 12.33 17.30 -11.98
CA ILE A 317 13.39 17.22 -10.97
C ILE A 317 12.86 17.65 -9.60
N LEU A 318 12.15 18.78 -9.52
CA LEU A 318 11.55 19.27 -8.27
C LEU A 318 10.54 18.28 -7.67
N ILE A 319 9.72 17.64 -8.51
CA ILE A 319 8.82 16.57 -8.06
C ILE A 319 9.62 15.38 -7.53
N GLY A 320 10.65 14.93 -8.25
CA GLY A 320 11.52 13.84 -7.80
C GLY A 320 12.20 14.13 -6.47
N LEU A 321 12.74 15.34 -6.30
CA LEU A 321 13.35 15.81 -5.05
C LEU A 321 12.31 15.88 -3.93
N SER A 322 11.09 16.36 -4.22
CA SER A 322 10.01 16.41 -3.22
C SER A 322 9.59 15.03 -2.72
N TYR A 323 9.61 14.00 -3.58
CA TYR A 323 9.33 12.63 -3.17
C TYR A 323 10.42 12.07 -2.26
N ILE A 324 11.69 12.32 -2.57
CA ILE A 324 12.82 11.87 -1.74
C ILE A 324 12.77 12.60 -0.40
N ALA A 325 12.63 13.93 -0.40
CA ALA A 325 12.56 14.74 0.80
C ALA A 325 11.39 14.30 1.71
N LEU A 326 10.19 14.11 1.14
CA LEU A 326 9.04 13.64 1.89
C LEU A 326 9.30 12.24 2.44
N SER A 327 9.77 11.30 1.62
CA SER A 327 10.05 9.93 2.08
C SER A 327 11.11 9.86 3.18
N CYS A 328 12.06 10.79 3.23
CA CYS A 328 13.03 10.89 4.34
C CYS A 328 12.40 11.44 5.62
N CYS A 329 11.36 12.28 5.51
CA CYS A 329 10.65 12.83 6.67
C CYS A 329 9.58 11.88 7.24
N MET A 330 9.05 10.98 6.42
CA MET A 330 8.02 10.01 6.83
C MET A 330 8.64 8.80 7.53
N PHE A 331 7.84 8.11 8.34
CA PHE A 331 8.26 6.84 8.91
C PHE A 331 8.48 5.79 7.81
N PRO A 332 9.59 5.02 7.87
CA PRO A 332 9.88 4.02 6.86
C PRO A 332 8.82 2.92 6.88
N SER A 333 8.09 2.79 5.78
CA SER A 333 7.10 1.71 5.59
C SER A 333 7.14 1.17 4.17
N ASP A 334 6.72 -0.09 4.01
CA ASP A 334 6.72 -0.78 2.71
C ASP A 334 5.82 -0.07 1.68
N SER A 335 4.73 0.54 2.15
CA SER A 335 3.81 1.34 1.34
C SER A 335 4.46 2.63 0.82
N VAL A 336 5.24 3.32 1.65
CA VAL A 336 5.99 4.53 1.30
C VAL A 336 7.08 4.21 0.29
N PHE A 337 7.84 3.14 0.51
CA PHE A 337 8.91 2.75 -0.42
C PHE A 337 8.38 2.49 -1.83
N ARG A 338 7.28 1.73 -1.95
CA ARG A 338 6.62 1.51 -3.25
C ARG A 338 6.10 2.82 -3.85
N ALA A 339 5.46 3.67 -3.04
CA ALA A 339 4.94 4.95 -3.53
C ALA A 339 6.06 5.89 -4.01
N LEU A 340 7.22 5.91 -3.33
CA LEU A 340 8.42 6.62 -3.75
C LEU A 340 8.91 6.12 -5.11
N LEU A 341 9.06 4.81 -5.29
CA LEU A 341 9.51 4.22 -6.56
C LEU A 341 8.55 4.52 -7.72
N MET A 342 7.25 4.36 -7.49
CA MET A 342 6.23 4.71 -8.50
C MET A 342 6.23 6.21 -8.80
N GLY A 343 6.41 7.06 -7.79
CA GLY A 343 6.54 8.50 -7.91
C GLY A 343 7.74 8.90 -8.76
N LEU A 344 8.93 8.37 -8.45
CA LEU A 344 10.16 8.61 -9.20
C LEU A 344 10.06 8.14 -10.66
N ALA A 345 9.43 6.99 -10.90
CA ALA A 345 9.14 6.53 -12.26
C ALA A 345 8.21 7.50 -13.01
N GLY A 346 7.19 8.03 -12.32
CA GLY A 346 6.29 9.06 -12.85
C GLY A 346 7.02 10.38 -13.15
N ALA A 347 7.91 10.83 -12.26
CA ALA A 347 8.75 12.01 -12.45
C ALA A 347 9.70 11.82 -13.64
N THR A 348 10.28 10.63 -13.80
CA THR A 348 11.14 10.29 -14.94
C THR A 348 10.35 10.32 -16.26
N CYS A 349 9.14 9.77 -16.28
CA CYS A 349 8.24 9.88 -17.43
C CYS A 349 7.93 11.34 -17.78
N LEU A 350 7.67 12.19 -16.78
CA LEU A 350 7.47 13.62 -16.97
C LEU A 350 8.73 14.31 -17.52
N PHE A 351 9.92 13.95 -17.04
CA PHE A 351 11.19 14.48 -17.52
C PHE A 351 11.38 14.19 -19.01
N VAL A 352 11.22 12.91 -19.40
CA VAL A 352 11.34 12.45 -20.80
C VAL A 352 10.20 12.98 -21.67
N GLY A 353 9.03 13.24 -21.10
CA GLY A 353 7.85 13.71 -21.83
C GLY A 353 6.92 12.63 -22.29
N ARG A 354 7.00 11.47 -21.65
CA ARG A 354 6.10 10.35 -21.90
C ARG A 354 4.98 10.38 -20.87
N ARG A 355 3.79 9.96 -21.29
CA ARG A 355 2.68 9.74 -20.36
C ARG A 355 3.01 8.52 -19.50
N GLY A 356 2.99 8.70 -18.17
CA GLY A 356 3.16 7.60 -17.22
C GLY A 356 2.02 6.58 -17.34
N GLN A 357 2.37 5.30 -17.28
CA GLN A 357 1.41 4.20 -17.37
C GLN A 357 1.31 3.51 -16.00
N ALA A 358 0.28 3.82 -15.23
CA ALA A 358 0.16 3.39 -13.83
C ALA A 358 0.30 1.85 -13.64
N LEU A 359 -0.32 1.04 -14.51
CA LEU A 359 -0.24 -0.42 -14.43
C LEU A 359 1.18 -0.95 -14.71
N ASN A 360 1.83 -0.39 -15.73
CA ASN A 360 3.20 -0.76 -16.11
C ASN A 360 4.18 -0.33 -15.01
N THR A 361 4.03 0.87 -14.48
CA THR A 361 4.80 1.38 -13.34
C THR A 361 4.62 0.49 -12.10
N LEU A 362 3.40 0.03 -11.81
CA LEU A 362 3.16 -0.92 -10.72
C LEU A 362 3.88 -2.25 -10.96
N CYS A 363 3.79 -2.82 -12.16
CA CYS A 363 4.45 -4.08 -12.52
C CYS A 363 5.98 -4.00 -12.37
N TRP A 364 6.58 -2.94 -12.90
CA TRP A 364 8.03 -2.69 -12.75
C TRP A 364 8.45 -2.45 -11.32
N THR A 365 7.64 -1.70 -10.56
CA THR A 365 7.94 -1.43 -9.15
C THR A 365 7.87 -2.73 -8.35
N ALA A 366 6.83 -3.54 -8.54
CA ALA A 366 6.69 -4.82 -7.85
C ALA A 366 7.85 -5.77 -8.17
N MET A 367 8.20 -5.93 -9.45
CA MET A 367 9.35 -6.76 -9.84
C MET A 367 10.67 -6.22 -9.29
N GLY A 368 10.92 -4.90 -9.39
CA GLY A 368 12.14 -4.28 -8.90
C GLY A 368 12.31 -4.43 -7.39
N VAL A 369 11.24 -4.22 -6.62
CA VAL A 369 11.25 -4.42 -5.17
C VAL A 369 11.54 -5.87 -4.81
N LEU A 370 10.91 -6.85 -5.47
CA LEU A 370 11.15 -8.27 -5.19
C LEU A 370 12.56 -8.75 -5.56
N LEU A 371 13.20 -8.12 -6.54
CA LEU A 371 14.58 -8.43 -6.89
C LEU A 371 15.59 -7.83 -5.90
N ILE A 372 15.29 -6.67 -5.30
CA ILE A 372 16.19 -5.98 -4.36
C ILE A 372 15.95 -6.45 -2.92
N GLN A 373 14.69 -6.66 -2.54
CA GLN A 373 14.23 -7.02 -1.20
C GLN A 373 13.15 -8.10 -1.30
N PRO A 374 13.54 -9.38 -1.51
CA PRO A 374 12.60 -10.47 -1.77
C PRO A 374 11.64 -10.74 -0.60
N TYR A 375 12.04 -10.41 0.63
CA TYR A 375 11.18 -10.50 1.81
C TYR A 375 9.87 -9.70 1.71
N MET A 376 9.82 -8.69 0.84
CA MET A 376 8.60 -7.91 0.59
C MET A 376 7.47 -8.75 -0.01
N SER A 377 7.77 -9.92 -0.58
CA SER A 377 6.76 -10.83 -1.15
C SER A 377 5.76 -11.36 -0.12
N TYR A 378 6.16 -11.48 1.15
CA TYR A 378 5.28 -11.88 2.26
C TYR A 378 4.91 -10.70 3.18
N SER A 379 5.30 -9.46 2.83
CA SER A 379 4.82 -8.27 3.55
C SER A 379 3.36 -7.98 3.18
N PHE A 380 2.49 -8.01 4.19
CA PHE A 380 1.09 -7.61 4.07
C PHE A 380 0.93 -6.15 3.64
N GLY A 381 1.75 -5.25 4.18
CA GLY A 381 1.69 -3.82 3.83
C GLY A 381 1.99 -3.58 2.36
N PHE A 382 3.02 -4.25 1.82
CA PHE A 382 3.35 -4.19 0.40
C PHE A 382 2.26 -4.80 -0.49
N ALA A 383 1.73 -5.97 -0.10
CA ALA A 383 0.67 -6.68 -0.82
C ALA A 383 -0.63 -5.87 -0.89
N LEU A 384 -1.13 -5.38 0.26
CA LEU A 384 -2.33 -4.54 0.34
C LEU A 384 -2.20 -3.29 -0.53
N SER A 385 -1.04 -2.66 -0.47
CA SER A 385 -0.81 -1.43 -1.23
C SER A 385 -0.77 -1.71 -2.74
N CYS A 386 -0.09 -2.76 -3.20
CA CYS A 386 -0.09 -3.16 -4.61
C CYS A 386 -1.49 -3.56 -5.10
N ALA A 387 -2.25 -4.30 -4.29
CA ALA A 387 -3.61 -4.71 -4.59
C ALA A 387 -4.56 -3.52 -4.73
N ALA A 388 -4.49 -2.53 -3.82
CA ALA A 388 -5.28 -1.31 -3.88
C ALA A 388 -5.04 -0.55 -5.20
N VAL A 389 -3.78 -0.32 -5.57
CA VAL A 389 -3.43 0.37 -6.82
C VAL A 389 -3.89 -0.43 -8.04
N LEU A 390 -3.75 -1.75 -8.03
CA LEU A 390 -4.21 -2.62 -9.09
C LEU A 390 -5.74 -2.51 -9.28
N GLY A 391 -6.49 -2.58 -8.19
CA GLY A 391 -7.95 -2.41 -8.18
C GLY A 391 -8.37 -1.06 -8.73
N ILE A 392 -7.77 0.03 -8.23
CA ILE A 392 -8.04 1.40 -8.69
C ILE A 392 -7.78 1.52 -10.20
N VAL A 393 -6.61 1.11 -10.69
CA VAL A 393 -6.22 1.27 -12.09
C VAL A 393 -7.11 0.44 -13.03
N LEU A 394 -7.61 -0.71 -12.59
CA LEU A 394 -8.43 -1.59 -13.43
C LEU A 394 -9.93 -1.24 -13.40
N PHE A 395 -10.46 -0.83 -12.24
CA PHE A 395 -11.90 -0.76 -11.99
C PHE A 395 -12.42 0.62 -11.58
N ALA A 396 -11.61 1.56 -11.08
CA ALA A 396 -12.14 2.84 -10.58
C ALA A 396 -12.93 3.62 -11.63
N ASP A 397 -12.40 3.76 -12.85
CA ASP A 397 -13.11 4.44 -13.95
C ASP A 397 -14.47 3.79 -14.26
N ARG A 398 -14.50 2.45 -14.30
CA ARG A 398 -15.72 1.68 -14.60
C ARG A 398 -16.76 1.79 -13.50
N MET A 399 -16.33 1.81 -12.24
CA MET A 399 -17.22 2.00 -11.09
C MET A 399 -17.74 3.42 -11.06
N THR A 400 -16.88 4.39 -11.32
CA THR A 400 -17.26 5.81 -11.42
C THR A 400 -18.33 6.01 -12.49
N ASP A 401 -18.13 5.49 -13.70
CA ASP A 401 -19.10 5.64 -14.79
C ASP A 401 -20.46 5.00 -14.48
N TRP A 402 -20.47 3.93 -13.69
CA TRP A 402 -21.71 3.31 -13.22
C TRP A 402 -22.40 4.17 -12.14
N LEU A 403 -21.64 4.70 -11.19
CA LEU A 403 -22.14 5.54 -10.09
C LEU A 403 -22.59 6.93 -10.55
N LYS A 404 -22.00 7.49 -11.61
CA LYS A 404 -22.41 8.78 -12.21
C LYS A 404 -23.87 8.80 -12.67
N ALA A 405 -24.48 7.63 -12.90
CA ALA A 405 -25.90 7.54 -13.24
C ALA A 405 -26.82 7.89 -12.05
N MET A 406 -26.31 7.81 -10.81
CA MET A 406 -27.07 7.97 -9.57
C MET A 406 -26.52 9.08 -8.67
N LEU A 407 -25.23 9.42 -8.79
CA LEU A 407 -24.51 10.32 -7.89
C LEU A 407 -23.80 11.44 -8.68
N PRO A 408 -23.57 12.61 -8.05
CA PRO A 408 -22.75 13.67 -8.65
C PRO A 408 -21.31 13.17 -8.88
N LEU A 409 -20.66 13.72 -9.91
CA LEU A 409 -19.38 13.25 -10.43
C LEU A 409 -18.30 13.10 -9.35
N PHE A 410 -18.20 14.07 -8.44
CA PHE A 410 -17.21 14.06 -7.36
C PHE A 410 -17.39 12.87 -6.41
N VAL A 411 -18.63 12.63 -5.99
CA VAL A 411 -19.00 11.51 -5.09
C VAL A 411 -18.81 10.17 -5.81
N ALA A 412 -19.20 10.10 -7.10
CA ALA A 412 -19.01 8.91 -7.91
C ALA A 412 -17.53 8.54 -8.10
N GLN A 413 -16.63 9.53 -8.19
CA GLN A 413 -15.18 9.33 -8.31
C GLN A 413 -14.57 8.81 -7.01
N ALA A 414 -14.91 9.43 -5.88
CA ALA A 414 -14.45 9.00 -4.57
C ALA A 414 -14.94 7.57 -4.27
N ALA A 415 -16.25 7.32 -4.37
CA ALA A 415 -16.83 6.00 -4.14
C ALA A 415 -16.30 4.95 -5.13
N GLY A 416 -16.16 5.30 -6.42
CA GLY A 416 -15.61 4.40 -7.43
C GLY A 416 -14.17 3.97 -7.14
N MET A 417 -13.33 4.89 -6.64
CA MET A 417 -11.96 4.59 -6.22
C MET A 417 -11.93 3.71 -4.96
N THR A 418 -12.70 4.06 -3.93
CA THR A 418 -12.77 3.31 -2.67
C THR A 418 -13.26 1.88 -2.89
N ILE A 419 -14.36 1.69 -3.63
CA ILE A 419 -14.91 0.36 -3.94
C ILE A 419 -13.89 -0.47 -4.73
N ALA A 420 -13.22 0.14 -5.72
CA ALA A 420 -12.24 -0.55 -6.53
C ALA A 420 -10.99 -0.98 -5.73
N ALA A 421 -10.53 -0.14 -4.80
CA ALA A 421 -9.43 -0.47 -3.91
C ALA A 421 -9.83 -1.61 -2.95
N GLN A 422 -10.98 -1.46 -2.28
CA GLN A 422 -11.46 -2.43 -1.30
C GLN A 422 -11.69 -3.82 -1.87
N LEU A 423 -12.28 -3.93 -3.06
CA LEU A 423 -12.49 -5.21 -3.72
C LEU A 423 -11.19 -6.01 -3.93
N PHE A 424 -10.04 -5.34 -4.00
CA PHE A 424 -8.74 -6.00 -4.15
C PHE A 424 -8.01 -6.17 -2.83
N THR A 425 -8.28 -5.34 -1.82
CA THR A 425 -7.62 -5.42 -0.51
C THR A 425 -8.35 -6.30 0.49
N LEU A 426 -9.67 -6.47 0.36
CA LEU A 426 -10.49 -7.22 1.32
C LEU A 426 -10.03 -8.67 1.53
N PRO A 427 -9.70 -9.47 0.49
CA PRO A 427 -9.19 -10.83 0.68
C PRO A 427 -7.88 -10.87 1.48
N LEU A 428 -7.02 -9.86 1.31
CA LEU A 428 -5.76 -9.73 2.04
C LEU A 428 -5.99 -9.22 3.46
N GLN A 429 -6.94 -8.33 3.66
CA GLN A 429 -7.30 -7.78 4.97
C GLN A 429 -7.84 -8.88 5.89
N VAL A 430 -8.71 -9.77 5.37
CA VAL A 430 -9.26 -10.91 6.11
C VAL A 430 -8.19 -11.91 6.56
N LEU A 431 -7.06 -11.97 5.85
CA LEU A 431 -5.94 -12.81 6.23
C LEU A 431 -5.18 -12.28 7.47
N ILE A 432 -5.28 -10.97 7.73
CA ILE A 432 -4.67 -10.29 8.87
C ILE A 432 -5.65 -10.25 10.05
N GLU A 433 -6.86 -9.76 9.78
CA GLU A 433 -7.90 -9.56 10.80
C GLU A 433 -9.20 -10.20 10.28
N PRO A 434 -9.79 -11.17 10.99
CA PRO A 434 -10.99 -11.90 10.54
C PRO A 434 -12.28 -11.08 10.72
N GLU A 435 -12.26 -9.79 10.37
CA GLU A 435 -13.38 -8.87 10.51
C GLU A 435 -13.60 -8.04 9.24
N LEU A 436 -14.87 -7.87 8.85
CA LEU A 436 -15.25 -7.05 7.70
C LEU A 436 -15.89 -5.72 8.13
N PRO A 437 -15.28 -4.56 7.83
CA PRO A 437 -15.84 -3.26 8.18
C PRO A 437 -16.98 -2.90 7.21
N VAL A 438 -18.22 -2.98 7.69
CA VAL A 438 -19.44 -2.83 6.86
C VAL A 438 -19.59 -1.40 6.33
N PHE A 439 -19.29 -0.41 7.19
CA PHE A 439 -19.46 1.00 6.87
C PHE A 439 -18.24 1.65 6.22
N SER A 440 -17.24 0.86 5.82
CA SER A 440 -15.98 1.40 5.31
C SER A 440 -16.15 2.29 4.07
N ILE A 441 -17.01 1.91 3.11
CA ILE A 441 -17.26 2.74 1.93
C ILE A 441 -17.87 4.09 2.32
N LEU A 442 -18.85 4.08 3.23
CA LEU A 442 -19.53 5.28 3.69
C LEU A 442 -18.58 6.19 4.48
N ALA A 443 -17.80 5.63 5.41
CA ALA A 443 -16.81 6.35 6.19
C ALA A 443 -15.78 7.03 5.29
N ASN A 444 -15.20 6.29 4.32
CA ASN A 444 -14.24 6.83 3.36
C ASN A 444 -14.83 7.93 2.49
N LEU A 445 -16.10 7.83 2.10
CA LEU A 445 -16.76 8.84 1.29
C LEU A 445 -16.94 10.16 2.03
N VAL A 446 -17.33 10.11 3.31
CA VAL A 446 -17.50 11.29 4.16
C VAL A 446 -16.15 11.93 4.50
N VAL A 447 -15.13 11.11 4.75
CA VAL A 447 -13.81 11.55 5.20
C VAL A 447 -12.93 12.05 4.04
N SER A 448 -13.08 11.50 2.83
CA SER A 448 -12.24 11.80 1.65
C SER A 448 -12.01 13.29 1.34
N PRO A 449 -13.03 14.19 1.38
CA PRO A 449 -12.81 15.61 1.12
C PRO A 449 -11.92 16.30 2.15
N VAL A 450 -11.95 15.82 3.39
CA VAL A 450 -11.25 16.41 4.54
C VAL A 450 -9.82 15.90 4.64
N VAL A 451 -9.56 14.65 4.24
CA VAL A 451 -8.23 14.02 4.26
C VAL A 451 -7.21 14.85 3.49
N GLY A 452 -7.50 15.18 2.23
CA GLY A 452 -6.53 15.90 1.40
C GLY A 452 -6.14 17.27 1.98
N PHE A 453 -7.13 17.98 2.56
CA PHE A 453 -6.89 19.25 3.25
C PHE A 453 -6.08 19.07 4.53
N SER A 454 -6.48 18.13 5.39
CA SER A 454 -5.82 17.87 6.67
C SER A 454 -4.39 17.36 6.50
N THR A 455 -4.15 16.49 5.52
CA THR A 455 -2.81 16.03 5.11
C THR A 455 -1.95 17.20 4.65
N LEU A 456 -2.47 18.09 3.79
CA LEU A 456 -1.70 19.23 3.28
C LEU A 456 -1.34 20.20 4.41
N ALA A 457 -2.30 20.53 5.28
CA ALA A 457 -2.08 21.40 6.43
C ALA A 457 -1.05 20.79 7.39
N GLY A 458 -1.15 19.48 7.67
CA GLY A 458 -0.23 18.80 8.56
C GLY A 458 1.20 18.66 7.97
N LEU A 459 1.34 18.38 6.68
CA LEU A 459 2.64 18.40 6.00
C LEU A 459 3.26 19.81 5.98
N ALA A 460 2.44 20.85 5.82
CA ALA A 460 2.90 22.24 5.91
C ALA A 460 3.34 22.58 7.34
N SER A 461 2.63 22.09 8.36
CA SER A 461 3.03 22.21 9.76
C SER A 461 4.37 21.53 10.02
N LEU A 462 4.58 20.30 9.55
CA LEU A 462 5.86 19.60 9.65
C LEU A 462 7.01 20.40 9.00
N ALA A 463 6.74 21.01 7.85
CA ALA A 463 7.74 21.80 7.12
C ALA A 463 8.13 23.12 7.82
N LEU A 464 7.20 23.76 8.52
CA LEU A 464 7.35 25.12 9.05
C LEU A 464 7.59 25.20 10.57
N SER A 465 7.21 24.18 11.34
CA SER A 465 7.24 24.23 12.82
C SER A 465 8.62 24.53 13.41
N TRP A 466 9.69 24.13 12.74
CA TRP A 466 11.07 24.36 13.19
C TRP A 466 11.60 25.78 12.90
N ILE A 467 10.98 26.53 11.98
CA ILE A 467 11.38 27.90 11.61
C ILE A 467 10.43 28.92 12.25
N LEU A 468 9.12 28.66 12.16
CA LEU A 468 8.04 29.54 12.59
C LEU A 468 7.04 28.75 13.43
N PRO A 469 7.31 28.54 14.73
CA PRO A 469 6.50 27.70 15.61
C PRO A 469 5.02 28.09 15.64
N ASP A 470 4.71 29.39 15.67
CA ASP A 470 3.32 29.88 15.72
C ASP A 470 2.53 29.53 14.46
N ILE A 471 3.15 29.67 13.28
CA ILE A 471 2.53 29.27 12.01
C ILE A 471 2.41 27.75 11.94
N GLY A 472 3.44 27.03 12.41
CA GLY A 472 3.41 25.57 12.57
C GLY A 472 2.21 25.09 13.39
N PHE A 473 1.93 25.75 14.52
CA PHE A 473 0.77 25.46 15.37
C PHE A 473 -0.56 25.75 14.66
N VAL A 474 -0.71 26.90 14.00
CA VAL A 474 -1.95 27.22 13.27
C VAL A 474 -2.24 26.16 12.19
N LEU A 475 -1.20 25.71 11.48
CA LEU A 475 -1.33 24.64 10.47
C LEU A 475 -1.65 23.28 11.09
N ALA A 476 -1.04 22.96 12.24
CA ALA A 476 -1.36 21.75 13.00
C ALA A 476 -2.82 21.78 13.50
N TRP A 477 -3.30 22.94 13.95
CA TRP A 477 -4.68 23.14 14.37
C TRP A 477 -5.66 22.98 13.21
N LEU A 478 -5.36 23.54 12.03
CA LEU A 478 -6.16 23.34 10.82
C LEU A 478 -6.21 21.86 10.40
N SER A 479 -5.10 21.14 10.51
CA SER A 479 -5.07 19.70 10.31
C SER A 479 -5.96 18.98 11.34
N GLY A 480 -5.88 19.40 12.60
CA GLY A 480 -6.68 18.93 13.73
C GLY A 480 -8.18 19.11 13.55
N CYS A 481 -8.64 20.21 12.95
CA CYS A 481 -10.05 20.40 12.59
C CYS A 481 -10.53 19.31 11.62
N GLY A 482 -9.68 18.91 10.68
CA GLY A 482 -10.00 17.85 9.75
C GLY A 482 -10.02 16.47 10.40
N THR A 483 -9.06 16.16 11.28
CA THR A 483 -9.02 14.89 12.01
C THR A 483 -10.17 14.77 13.02
N ALA A 484 -10.66 15.87 13.58
CA ALA A 484 -11.85 15.87 14.44
C ALA A 484 -13.10 15.37 13.70
N ILE A 485 -13.25 15.69 12.40
CA ILE A 485 -14.34 15.14 11.59
C ILE A 485 -14.16 13.63 11.41
N MET A 486 -12.93 13.16 11.24
CA MET A 486 -12.63 11.73 11.12
C MET A 486 -12.97 10.97 12.40
N GLU A 487 -12.65 11.54 13.57
CA GLU A 487 -13.04 11.00 14.88
C GLU A 487 -14.57 10.92 15.02
N ILE A 488 -15.32 11.97 14.69
CA ILE A 488 -16.78 11.95 14.77
C ILE A 488 -17.35 10.82 13.88
N VAL A 489 -16.80 10.66 12.68
CA VAL A 489 -17.21 9.60 11.76
C VAL A 489 -16.85 8.22 12.30
N SER A 490 -15.66 8.04 12.87
CA SER A 490 -15.24 6.75 13.46
C SER A 490 -16.08 6.39 14.68
N LEU A 491 -16.41 7.36 15.54
CA LEU A 491 -17.29 7.15 16.69
C LEU A 491 -18.67 6.69 16.24
N HIS A 492 -19.29 7.35 15.25
CA HIS A 492 -20.64 6.99 14.83
C HIS A 492 -20.73 5.69 14.01
N LEU A 493 -19.71 5.38 13.20
CA LEU A 493 -19.73 4.21 12.30
C LEU A 493 -18.97 3.01 12.87
N GLY A 494 -18.05 3.23 13.82
CA GLY A 494 -17.16 2.22 14.39
C GLY A 494 -17.56 1.72 15.78
N SER A 495 -18.26 2.53 16.60
CA SER A 495 -18.54 2.17 18.00
C SER A 495 -19.68 1.16 18.19
N GLY A 496 -20.44 0.84 17.13
CA GLY A 496 -21.59 -0.06 17.21
C GLY A 496 -21.23 -1.54 17.07
N ASN A 497 -21.98 -2.44 17.72
CA ASN A 497 -21.85 -3.90 17.56
C ASN A 497 -22.11 -4.40 16.12
N HIS A 498 -22.62 -3.54 15.23
CA HIS A 498 -22.85 -3.84 13.82
C HIS A 498 -21.80 -3.21 12.89
N ALA A 499 -20.76 -2.56 13.44
CA ALA A 499 -19.70 -1.93 12.66
C ALA A 499 -18.89 -2.96 11.85
N THR A 500 -18.63 -4.12 12.46
CA THR A 500 -17.93 -5.23 11.83
C THR A 500 -18.79 -6.50 11.80
N ILE A 501 -18.64 -7.26 10.72
CA ILE A 501 -19.18 -8.62 10.63
C ILE A 501 -18.02 -9.57 10.93
N PRO A 502 -18.12 -10.44 11.95
CA PRO A 502 -17.12 -11.47 12.18
C PRO A 502 -17.08 -12.40 10.98
N TRP A 503 -15.89 -12.69 10.50
CA TRP A 503 -15.66 -13.50 9.31
C TRP A 503 -14.76 -14.69 9.63
N ALA A 504 -14.74 -15.69 8.74
CA ALA A 504 -13.78 -16.77 8.88
C ALA A 504 -12.35 -16.23 8.73
N GLY A 505 -11.44 -16.58 9.62
CA GLY A 505 -10.04 -16.17 9.51
C GLY A 505 -9.22 -17.02 8.54
N GLY A 506 -8.01 -16.55 8.25
CA GLY A 506 -7.01 -17.30 7.50
C GLY A 506 -7.34 -17.48 6.00
N ILE A 507 -6.69 -18.46 5.39
CA ILE A 507 -6.86 -18.81 3.97
C ILE A 507 -8.32 -19.17 3.61
N PRO A 508 -9.06 -19.96 4.43
CA PRO A 508 -10.47 -20.25 4.13
C PRO A 508 -11.33 -18.98 4.08
N GLY A 509 -11.07 -18.03 4.99
CA GLY A 509 -11.70 -16.72 5.03
C GLY A 509 -11.51 -15.93 3.75
N ALA A 510 -10.26 -15.78 3.32
CA ALA A 510 -9.89 -15.07 2.09
C ALA A 510 -10.52 -15.71 0.84
N MET A 511 -10.53 -17.04 0.76
CA MET A 511 -11.17 -17.77 -0.34
C MET A 511 -12.69 -17.57 -0.37
N LEU A 512 -13.33 -17.48 0.80
CA LEU A 512 -14.76 -17.22 0.91
C LEU A 512 -15.10 -15.78 0.46
N VAL A 513 -14.27 -14.79 0.81
CA VAL A 513 -14.42 -13.41 0.28
C VAL A 513 -14.33 -13.42 -1.24
N LEU A 514 -13.30 -14.04 -1.82
CA LEU A 514 -13.15 -14.13 -3.27
C LEU A 514 -14.34 -14.82 -3.94
N ALA A 515 -14.88 -15.88 -3.32
CA ALA A 515 -16.07 -16.55 -3.81
C ALA A 515 -17.28 -15.59 -3.82
N VAL A 516 -17.53 -14.89 -2.72
CA VAL A 516 -18.62 -13.89 -2.61
C VAL A 516 -18.45 -12.76 -3.63
N GLU A 517 -17.27 -12.18 -3.75
CA GLU A 517 -16.96 -11.14 -4.74
C GLU A 517 -17.18 -11.64 -6.18
N SER A 518 -16.77 -12.87 -6.48
CA SER A 518 -16.96 -13.49 -7.79
C SER A 518 -18.44 -13.72 -8.12
N VAL A 519 -19.26 -14.11 -7.13
CA VAL A 519 -20.71 -14.27 -7.27
C VAL A 519 -21.38 -12.92 -7.51
N CYS A 520 -21.01 -11.88 -6.74
CA CYS A 520 -21.48 -10.52 -6.93
C CYS A 520 -21.10 -9.98 -8.32
N ALA A 521 -19.86 -10.19 -8.78
CA ALA A 521 -19.43 -9.79 -10.11
C ALA A 521 -20.18 -10.54 -11.22
N CYS A 522 -20.39 -11.84 -11.06
CA CYS A 522 -21.14 -12.68 -11.99
C CYS A 522 -22.61 -12.27 -12.06
N SER A 523 -23.25 -11.96 -10.93
CA SER A 523 -24.65 -11.53 -10.88
C SER A 523 -24.84 -10.18 -11.58
N VAL A 524 -23.95 -9.21 -11.33
CA VAL A 524 -23.95 -7.92 -12.03
C VAL A 524 -23.71 -8.09 -13.53
N TRP A 525 -22.76 -8.95 -13.92
CA TRP A 525 -22.50 -9.26 -15.32
C TRP A 525 -23.71 -9.89 -16.00
N LEU A 526 -24.36 -10.85 -15.34
CA LEU A 526 -25.55 -11.53 -15.85
C LEU A 526 -26.73 -10.57 -15.99
N MET A 527 -27.01 -9.75 -14.96
CA MET A 527 -28.04 -8.71 -15.01
C MET A 527 -27.80 -7.73 -16.16
N ARG A 528 -26.55 -7.29 -16.36
CA ARG A 528 -26.20 -6.42 -17.51
C ARG A 528 -26.39 -7.14 -18.84
N ARG A 529 -26.07 -8.43 -18.93
CA ARG A 529 -26.26 -9.22 -20.16
C ARG A 529 -27.76 -9.41 -20.46
N ILE A 530 -28.58 -9.66 -19.45
CA ILE A 530 -30.04 -9.76 -19.57
C ILE A 530 -30.63 -8.41 -19.97
N ALA A 531 -30.28 -7.31 -19.30
CA ALA A 531 -30.74 -5.97 -19.64
C ALA A 531 -30.35 -5.55 -21.07
N ARG A 532 -29.13 -5.89 -21.51
CA ARG A 532 -28.70 -5.66 -22.90
C ARG A 532 -29.48 -6.49 -23.91
N ARG A 533 -29.72 -7.78 -23.63
CA ARG A 533 -30.53 -8.67 -24.48
C ARG A 533 -32.01 -8.26 -24.50
N ALA A 534 -32.53 -7.71 -23.41
CA ALA A 534 -33.87 -7.13 -23.36
C ALA A 534 -33.95 -5.83 -24.18
N GLY A 535 -32.86 -5.06 -24.24
CA GLY A 535 -32.77 -3.79 -24.97
C GLY A 535 -32.26 -3.87 -26.42
N THR A 536 -31.84 -5.04 -26.93
CA THR A 536 -31.47 -5.18 -28.35
C THR A 536 -32.70 -5.07 -29.24
N PRO A 537 -32.69 -4.19 -30.27
CA PRO A 537 -33.78 -4.08 -31.22
C PRO A 537 -33.97 -5.38 -31.99
N GLU A 538 -35.22 -5.71 -32.27
CA GLU A 538 -35.61 -6.89 -33.06
C GLU A 538 -35.22 -6.66 -34.53
N GLN A 539 -34.66 -7.67 -35.20
CA GLN A 539 -34.27 -7.56 -36.62
C GLN A 539 -35.53 -7.27 -37.45
N GLY A 540 -35.62 -6.06 -37.99
CA GLY A 540 -36.69 -5.65 -38.93
C GLY A 540 -37.60 -4.50 -38.46
N MET A 541 -37.50 -4.02 -37.22
CA MET A 541 -38.32 -2.89 -36.75
C MET A 541 -37.47 -1.70 -36.28
N PRO A 542 -37.71 -0.45 -36.76
CA PRO A 542 -37.00 0.72 -36.27
C PRO A 542 -37.50 1.10 -34.86
N GLY A 543 -36.70 0.83 -33.82
CA GLY A 543 -36.96 1.30 -32.45
C GLY A 543 -36.34 0.44 -31.34
N ARG A 544 -36.10 1.04 -30.16
CA ARG A 544 -35.78 0.29 -28.92
C ARG A 544 -37.00 -0.53 -28.50
N ARG A 545 -36.81 -1.76 -28.01
CA ARG A 545 -37.88 -2.57 -27.39
C ARG A 545 -38.57 -1.77 -26.27
N MET A 546 -39.83 -1.36 -26.48
CA MET A 546 -40.70 -0.73 -25.46
C MET A 546 -41.19 -1.76 -24.43
N LEU A 547 -40.27 -2.43 -23.73
CA LEU A 547 -40.60 -3.56 -22.86
C LEU A 547 -40.18 -3.41 -21.40
N SER A 548 -39.57 -2.28 -20.98
CA SER A 548 -39.05 -2.18 -19.61
C SER A 548 -39.93 -1.43 -18.61
N ASN A 549 -40.96 -0.68 -19.03
CA ASN A 549 -41.72 0.16 -18.11
C ASN A 549 -43.22 -0.20 -18.10
N PRO A 550 -43.77 -0.75 -17.01
CA PRO A 550 -45.18 -1.13 -16.93
C PRO A 550 -46.14 0.06 -17.06
N MET A 551 -45.69 1.26 -16.65
CA MET A 551 -46.46 2.49 -16.79
C MET A 551 -46.70 2.88 -18.25
N ASP A 552 -45.69 2.70 -19.10
CA ASP A 552 -45.79 3.04 -20.53
C ASP A 552 -46.71 2.05 -21.26
N ARG A 553 -46.75 0.77 -20.85
CA ARG A 553 -47.73 -0.20 -21.35
C ARG A 553 -49.17 0.18 -21.02
N LEU A 554 -49.42 0.59 -19.78
CA LEU A 554 -50.74 1.05 -19.33
C LEU A 554 -51.19 2.29 -20.08
N ARG A 555 -50.27 3.22 -20.31
CA ARG A 555 -50.53 4.45 -21.07
C ARG A 555 -50.84 4.15 -22.54
N LEU A 556 -50.05 3.27 -23.17
CA LEU A 556 -50.23 2.91 -24.57
C LEU A 556 -51.52 2.10 -24.79
N TRP A 557 -51.80 1.14 -23.90
CA TRP A 557 -53.08 0.41 -23.89
C TRP A 557 -54.24 1.39 -23.72
N GLY A 558 -54.17 2.32 -22.77
CA GLY A 558 -55.18 3.36 -22.60
C GLY A 558 -55.40 4.19 -23.87
N THR A 559 -54.32 4.63 -24.52
CA THR A 559 -54.43 5.42 -25.77
C THR A 559 -54.96 4.64 -26.96
N LEU A 560 -54.56 3.38 -27.12
CA LEU A 560 -55.00 2.52 -28.22
C LEU A 560 -56.45 2.06 -28.02
N THR A 561 -56.83 1.70 -26.80
CA THR A 561 -58.20 1.36 -26.44
C THR A 561 -59.12 2.56 -26.61
N PHE A 562 -58.68 3.76 -26.21
CA PHE A 562 -59.42 5.00 -26.43
C PHE A 562 -59.59 5.32 -27.93
N ALA A 563 -58.53 5.15 -28.73
CA ALA A 563 -58.61 5.34 -30.18
C ALA A 563 -59.52 4.31 -30.86
N ALA A 564 -59.48 3.05 -30.42
CA ALA A 564 -60.36 1.98 -30.91
C ALA A 564 -61.82 2.24 -30.54
N LEU A 565 -62.10 2.67 -29.30
CA LEU A 565 -63.44 3.07 -28.85
C LEU A 565 -63.99 4.27 -29.63
N LYS A 566 -63.13 5.24 -29.97
CA LYS A 566 -63.51 6.44 -30.74
C LYS A 566 -63.81 6.13 -32.21
N ASN A 567 -63.17 5.13 -32.79
CA ASN A 567 -63.31 4.77 -34.20
C ASN A 567 -64.30 3.62 -34.46
N MET A 568 -64.85 2.99 -33.41
CA MET A 568 -65.92 2.02 -33.53
C MET A 568 -67.21 2.73 -33.97
N HIS A 569 -67.57 2.56 -35.24
CA HIS A 569 -68.92 2.84 -35.71
C HIS A 569 -69.83 1.76 -35.14
N TRP A 570 -70.69 2.15 -34.20
CA TRP A 570 -71.79 1.31 -33.77
C TRP A 570 -72.85 1.38 -34.86
N ASP A 571 -72.96 0.33 -35.67
CA ASP A 571 -74.12 0.16 -36.53
C ASP A 571 -75.35 -0.04 -35.63
N ALA A 572 -76.20 0.98 -35.55
CA ALA A 572 -77.51 0.86 -34.93
C ALA A 572 -78.44 0.17 -35.94
N GLY A 573 -78.50 -1.16 -35.83
CA GLY A 573 -79.44 -2.03 -36.55
C GLY A 573 -80.02 -3.07 -35.61
#